data_AF-A0A6L3X106-F1
#
_entry.id   AF-A0A6L3X106-F1
#
_cell.length_a   1.000
_cell.length_b   1.000
_cell.length_c   1.000
_cell.angle_alpha   90.00
_cell.angle_beta   90.00
_cell.angle_gamma   90.00
#
_symmetry.space_group_name_H-M   'P 1'
#
loop_
_entity.id
_entity.type
_entity.pdbx_description
1 polymer ?
#
loop_
_entity_poly.entity_id
_entity_poly.type
_entity_poly.pdbx_seq_one_letter_code
_entity_poly.pdbx_strand_id
1 'polypeptide(L)'
;PALLDVTLPQSIVTAQTVVIGEPEQMAASAQALYATGATLLKVKLDDRLISERMVAIRAAVPDATLIVDANESWHSEGLAARCQLLSDLGVAIL
;
A
#
# COMPACT_ATOMS: atom_id res chain seq x y z
N PRO A 1 -24.72 -27.55 2.66
CA PRO A 1 -25.05 -26.36 3.47
C PRO A 1 -24.59 -25.08 2.74
N ALA A 2 -25.52 -24.37 2.08
CA ALA A 2 -25.28 -23.04 1.52
C ALA A 2 -25.82 -22.03 2.55
N LEU A 3 -24.92 -21.38 3.29
CA LEU A 3 -25.30 -20.59 4.47
C LEU A 3 -25.81 -19.18 4.14
N LEU A 4 -25.72 -18.72 2.88
CA LEU A 4 -26.06 -17.33 2.51
C LEU A 4 -26.72 -17.14 1.13
N ASP A 5 -26.98 -18.22 0.36
CA ASP A 5 -27.59 -18.17 -0.99
C ASP A 5 -26.96 -17.12 -1.95
N VAL A 6 -25.63 -16.95 -1.87
CA VAL A 6 -24.88 -16.00 -2.71
C VAL A 6 -24.00 -16.76 -3.68
N THR A 7 -23.98 -16.30 -4.93
CA THR A 7 -22.98 -16.73 -5.90
C THR A 7 -21.67 -16.01 -5.62
N LEU A 8 -20.61 -16.77 -5.31
CA LEU A 8 -19.29 -16.21 -5.05
C LEU A 8 -18.59 -15.82 -6.37
N PRO A 9 -17.75 -14.77 -6.35
CA PRO A 9 -16.91 -14.45 -7.51
C PRO A 9 -15.89 -15.57 -7.77
N GLN A 10 -15.49 -15.74 -9.02
CA GLN A 10 -14.48 -16.73 -9.43
C GLN A 10 -13.08 -16.41 -8.88
N SER A 11 -12.81 -15.13 -8.61
CA SER A 11 -11.55 -14.67 -8.01
C SER A 11 -11.81 -13.46 -7.11
N ILE A 12 -10.97 -13.31 -6.08
CA ILE A 12 -10.98 -12.17 -5.17
C ILE A 12 -9.56 -11.63 -5.15
N VAL A 13 -9.39 -10.34 -5.49
CA VAL A 13 -8.10 -9.67 -5.36
C VAL A 13 -7.81 -9.47 -3.88
N THR A 14 -6.62 -9.90 -3.45
CA THR A 14 -6.15 -9.71 -2.08
C THR A 14 -4.95 -8.77 -2.07
N ALA A 15 -4.89 -7.90 -1.07
CA ALA A 15 -3.76 -7.02 -0.87
C ALA A 15 -2.57 -7.82 -0.32
N GLN A 16 -1.42 -7.75 -0.98
CA GLN A 16 -0.17 -8.23 -0.40
C GLN A 16 0.47 -7.11 0.41
N THR A 17 1.03 -7.43 1.58
CA THR A 17 1.53 -6.39 2.50
C THR A 17 3.03 -6.17 2.30
N VAL A 18 3.41 -4.91 2.05
CA VAL A 18 4.78 -4.43 2.17
C VAL A 18 5.01 -4.07 3.64
N VAL A 19 5.91 -4.80 4.28
CA VAL A 19 6.26 -4.59 5.69
C VAL A 19 7.15 -3.35 5.81
N ILE A 20 6.97 -2.60 6.90
CA ILE A 20 7.75 -1.41 7.17
C ILE A 20 9.24 -1.73 7.31
N GLY A 21 10.10 -0.89 6.72
CA GLY A 21 11.55 -1.03 6.73
C GLY A 21 12.22 0.25 6.20
N GLU A 22 13.47 0.13 5.76
CA GLU A 22 14.13 1.22 5.03
C GLU A 22 13.54 1.38 3.61
N PRO A 23 13.58 2.57 3.00
CA PRO A 23 12.97 2.83 1.68
C PRO A 23 13.35 1.80 0.61
N GLU A 24 14.63 1.44 0.51
CA GLU A 24 15.13 0.49 -0.48
C GLU A 24 14.63 -0.93 -0.23
N GLN A 25 14.50 -1.33 1.04
CA GLN A 25 13.99 -2.64 1.42
C GLN A 25 12.50 -2.76 1.09
N MET A 26 11.73 -1.70 1.36
CA MET A 26 10.31 -1.65 1.05
C MET A 26 10.07 -1.66 -0.47
N ALA A 27 10.87 -0.91 -1.24
CA ALA A 27 10.81 -0.91 -2.70
C ALA A 27 11.12 -2.30 -3.28
N ALA A 28 12.18 -2.96 -2.79
CA ALA A 28 12.54 -4.31 -3.21
C ALA A 28 11.44 -5.33 -2.85
N SER A 29 10.85 -5.22 -1.65
CA SER A 29 9.73 -6.07 -1.23
C SER A 29 8.50 -5.86 -2.12
N ALA A 30 8.14 -4.60 -2.41
CA ALA A 30 7.03 -4.27 -3.31
C ALA A 30 7.25 -4.85 -4.71
N GLN A 31 8.47 -4.70 -5.26
CA GLN A 31 8.84 -5.24 -6.57
C GLN A 31 8.73 -6.77 -6.59
N ALA A 32 9.21 -7.45 -5.55
CA ALA A 32 9.12 -8.91 -5.46
C ALA A 32 7.66 -9.41 -5.41
N LEU A 33 6.80 -8.73 -4.63
CA LEU A 33 5.37 -9.05 -4.58
C LEU A 33 4.70 -8.80 -5.95
N TYR A 34 4.99 -7.68 -6.59
CA TYR A 34 4.45 -7.35 -7.90
C TYR A 34 4.89 -8.36 -8.98
N ALA A 35 6.16 -8.75 -8.98
CA ALA A 35 6.71 -9.74 -9.91
C ALA A 35 6.07 -11.13 -9.77
N THR A 36 5.47 -11.45 -8.62
CA THR A 36 4.71 -12.69 -8.39
C THR A 36 3.21 -12.55 -8.71
N GLY A 37 2.79 -11.40 -9.26
CA GLY A 37 1.44 -11.16 -9.76
C GLY A 37 0.54 -10.35 -8.82
N ALA A 38 1.05 -9.84 -7.70
CA ALA A 38 0.26 -8.98 -6.81
C ALA A 38 0.00 -7.62 -7.46
N THR A 39 -1.26 -7.27 -7.67
CA THR A 39 -1.65 -5.97 -8.27
C THR A 39 -2.10 -4.93 -7.25
N LEU A 40 -2.48 -5.39 -6.04
CA LEU A 40 -2.88 -4.56 -4.91
C LEU A 40 -1.88 -4.75 -3.77
N LEU A 41 -1.21 -3.67 -3.37
CA LEU A 41 -0.22 -3.68 -2.29
C LEU A 41 -0.66 -2.79 -1.14
N LYS A 42 -0.62 -3.33 0.08
CA LYS A 42 -0.81 -2.58 1.32
C LYS A 42 0.55 -2.20 1.91
N VAL A 43 0.85 -0.91 1.97
CA VAL A 43 2.10 -0.39 2.51
C VAL A 43 1.88 -0.01 3.97
N LYS A 44 2.58 -0.69 4.89
CA LYS A 44 2.58 -0.30 6.29
C LYS A 44 3.58 0.83 6.53
N LEU A 45 3.13 1.90 7.16
CA LEU A 45 3.95 3.06 7.50
C LEU A 45 3.84 3.43 8.98
N ASP A 46 4.89 4.07 9.47
CA ASP A 46 4.90 4.86 10.70
C ASP A 46 4.91 6.36 10.32
N ASP A 47 5.25 7.24 11.27
CA ASP A 47 5.32 8.68 11.08
C ASP A 47 6.69 9.18 10.53
N ARG A 48 7.58 8.27 10.14
CA ARG A 48 8.95 8.56 9.67
C ARG A 48 9.14 8.14 8.22
N LEU A 49 10.02 8.88 7.53
CA LEU A 49 10.45 8.58 6.15
C LEU A 49 9.27 8.33 5.18
N ILE A 50 8.11 8.96 5.43
CA ILE A 50 6.87 8.68 4.71
C ILE A 50 7.06 8.94 3.21
N SER A 51 7.64 10.10 2.87
CA SER A 51 7.88 10.49 1.49
C SER A 51 8.90 9.60 0.82
N GLU A 52 10.02 9.32 1.50
CA GLU A 52 11.13 8.54 0.98
C GLU A 52 10.68 7.11 0.67
N ARG A 53 9.95 6.48 1.60
CA ARG A 53 9.40 5.12 1.42
C ARG A 53 8.38 5.09 0.29
N MET A 54 7.43 6.02 0.26
CA MET A 54 6.37 6.01 -0.75
C MET A 54 6.88 6.32 -2.15
N VAL A 55 7.83 7.25 -2.29
CA VAL A 55 8.49 7.54 -3.58
C VAL A 55 9.28 6.33 -4.06
N ALA A 56 10.05 5.67 -3.18
CA ALA A 56 10.83 4.49 -3.55
C ALA A 56 9.93 3.33 -4.00
N ILE A 57 8.83 3.07 -3.27
CA ILE A 57 7.86 2.03 -3.64
C ILE A 57 7.20 2.38 -4.98
N ARG A 58 6.69 3.60 -5.16
CA ARG A 58 6.03 3.99 -6.42
C ARG A 58 6.99 3.88 -7.61
N ALA A 59 8.26 4.23 -7.45
CA ALA A 59 9.26 4.07 -8.50
C ALA A 59 9.50 2.60 -8.87
N ALA A 60 9.50 1.70 -7.89
CA ALA A 60 9.71 0.26 -8.11
C ALA A 60 8.48 -0.45 -8.72
N VAL A 61 7.28 0.01 -8.41
CA VAL A 61 6.01 -0.57 -8.88
C VAL A 61 5.06 0.52 -9.40
N PRO A 62 5.37 1.15 -10.55
CA PRO A 62 4.62 2.30 -11.06
C PRO A 62 3.14 2.02 -11.29
N ASP A 63 2.80 0.79 -11.68
CA ASP A 63 1.44 0.40 -12.08
C ASP A 63 0.64 -0.30 -10.97
N ALA A 64 1.26 -0.59 -9.81
CA ALA A 64 0.56 -1.25 -8.71
C ALA A 64 -0.48 -0.31 -8.06
N THR A 65 -1.63 -0.86 -7.67
CA THR A 65 -2.57 -0.15 -6.80
C THR A 65 -2.01 -0.17 -5.39
N LEU A 66 -1.73 1.00 -4.84
CA LEU A 66 -1.19 1.15 -3.50
C LEU A 66 -2.30 1.61 -2.55
N ILE A 67 -2.40 0.94 -1.41
CA ILE A 67 -3.13 1.41 -0.24
C ILE A 67 -2.14 1.53 0.92
N VAL A 68 -2.34 2.51 1.79
CA VAL A 68 -1.49 2.75 2.96
C VAL A 68 -2.22 2.33 4.22
N ASP A 69 -1.45 1.86 5.19
CA ASP A 69 -1.91 1.56 6.55
C ASP A 69 -0.94 2.23 7.52
N ALA A 70 -1.38 3.34 8.12
CA ALA A 70 -0.56 4.11 9.04
C ALA A 70 -0.57 3.56 10.47
N ASN A 71 -1.33 2.50 10.77
CA ASN A 71 -1.41 1.87 12.09
C ASN A 71 -1.62 2.88 13.24
N GLU A 72 -2.49 3.88 13.06
CA GLU A 72 -2.78 4.94 14.05
C GLU A 72 -1.58 5.83 14.45
N SER A 73 -0.45 5.73 13.75
CA SER A 73 0.78 6.48 14.07
C SER A 73 0.73 7.96 13.65
N TRP A 74 -0.19 8.34 12.77
CA TRP A 74 -0.25 9.71 12.24
C TRP A 74 -1.14 10.60 13.08
N HIS A 75 -0.57 11.70 13.59
CA HIS A 75 -1.31 12.76 14.24
C HIS A 75 -1.99 13.69 13.24
N SER A 76 -3.01 14.43 13.68
CA SER A 76 -3.74 15.40 12.86
C SER A 76 -2.83 16.51 12.31
N GLU A 77 -1.81 16.90 13.09
CA GLU A 77 -0.79 17.85 12.64
C GLU A 77 -0.02 17.29 11.45
N GLY A 78 -0.12 17.97 10.30
CA GLY A 78 0.51 17.56 9.05
C GLY A 78 -0.23 16.45 8.28
N LEU A 79 -1.36 15.93 8.79
CA LEU A 79 -2.12 14.87 8.12
C LEU A 79 -2.55 15.27 6.71
N ALA A 80 -3.06 16.49 6.54
CA ALA A 80 -3.47 17.00 5.22
C ALA A 80 -2.33 17.00 4.20
N ALA A 81 -1.12 17.41 4.61
CA ALA A 81 0.07 17.41 3.75
C ALA A 81 0.50 15.98 3.38
N ARG A 82 0.43 15.05 4.34
CA ARG A 82 0.69 13.62 4.08
C ARG A 82 -0.34 13.03 3.12
N CYS A 83 -1.63 13.30 3.31
CA CYS A 83 -2.69 12.88 2.40
C CYS A 83 -2.48 13.43 0.99
N GLN A 84 -2.06 14.69 0.86
CA GLN A 84 -1.75 15.29 -0.44
C GLN A 84 -0.58 14.56 -1.12
N LEU A 85 0.51 14.32 -0.39
CA LEU A 85 1.64 13.52 -0.88
C LEU A 85 1.21 12.13 -1.36
N LEU A 86 0.36 11.44 -0.60
CA LEU A 86 -0.17 10.12 -0.99
C LEU A 86 -1.02 10.22 -2.27
N SER A 87 -1.85 11.26 -2.38
CA SER A 87 -2.65 11.53 -3.57
C SER A 87 -1.78 11.80 -4.80
N ASP A 88 -0.71 12.59 -4.66
CA ASP A 88 0.22 12.92 -5.74
C ASP A 88 0.96 11.66 -6.25
N LEU A 89 1.17 10.68 -5.38
CA LEU A 89 1.75 9.37 -5.70
C LEU A 89 0.72 8.34 -6.16
N GLY A 90 -0.55 8.72 -6.34
CA GLY A 90 -1.62 7.84 -6.81
C GLY A 90 -1.95 6.71 -5.83
N VAL A 91 -1.86 6.96 -4.53
CA VAL A 91 -2.35 6.02 -3.50
C VAL A 91 -3.86 6.08 -3.46
N ALA A 92 -4.51 4.92 -3.50
CA ALA A 92 -5.97 4.83 -3.60
C ALA A 92 -6.68 5.04 -2.27
N ILE A 93 -6.08 4.60 -1.15
CA ILE A 93 -6.67 4.60 0.19
C ILE A 93 -5.55 4.81 1.23
N LEU A 94 -5.83 5.64 2.23
CA LEU A 94 -5.08 5.75 3.50
C LEU A 94 -5.90 5.15 4.65
#